data_AF-A0A972X7Z7-F1
#
_entry.id   AF-A0A972X7Z7-F1
#
_cell.length_a   1.000
_cell.length_b   1.000
_cell.length_c   1.000
_cell.angle_alpha   90.00
_cell.angle_beta   90.00
_cell.angle_gamma   90.00
#
_symmetry.space_group_name_H-M   'P 1'
#
loop_
_entity.id
_entity.type
_entity.pdbx_description
1 polymer ?
#
loop_
_entity_poly.entity_id
_entity_poly.type
_entity_poly.pdbx_seq_one_letter_code
_entity_poly.pdbx_strand_id
1 'polypeptide(L)'
;MGKIQIGLNTEYSRSSDKPFEWAVEHAAAMGYKYIEPMVHFGRELMSEAGYFHTVSMFDDPYRIKNACDKAGLTISGLQAHGPLGRPEVHGEYLKMAIRVAGEIGVPVVN
;
A
#
# COMPACT_ATOMS: atom_id res chain seq x y z
N MET A 1 -4.01 -15.71 26.14
CA MET A 1 -4.12 -14.34 25.58
C MET A 1 -3.50 -14.36 24.19
N GLY A 2 -4.20 -13.92 23.14
CA GLY A 2 -3.60 -13.79 21.80
C GLY A 2 -2.57 -12.66 21.76
N LYS A 3 -1.52 -12.79 20.93
CA LYS A 3 -0.52 -11.74 20.72
C LYS A 3 -1.10 -10.69 19.76
N ILE A 4 -1.23 -9.45 20.21
CA ILE A 4 -1.64 -8.32 19.36
C ILE A 4 -0.39 -7.74 18.70
N GLN A 5 -0.47 -7.48 17.40
CA GLN A 5 0.58 -6.83 16.62
C GLN A 5 0.02 -5.55 16.01
N ILE A 6 0.84 -4.51 15.96
CA ILE A 6 0.42 -3.18 15.50
C ILE A 6 1.07 -2.90 14.13
N GLY A 7 0.22 -2.54 13.17
CA GLY A 7 0.63 -2.08 11.84
C GLY A 7 0.24 -0.63 11.58
N LEU A 8 0.87 -0.02 10.59
CA LEU A 8 0.58 1.34 10.16
C LEU A 8 0.12 1.36 8.71
N ASN A 9 -1.07 1.90 8.48
CA ASN A 9 -1.55 2.18 7.14
C ASN A 9 -0.87 3.45 6.59
N THR A 10 -0.36 3.40 5.36
CA THR A 10 0.40 4.48 4.70
C THR A 10 -0.36 5.80 4.52
N GLU A 11 -1.69 5.79 4.61
CA GLU A 11 -2.56 6.97 4.60
C GLU A 11 -2.19 8.01 5.67
N TYR A 12 -1.54 7.59 6.77
CA TYR A 12 -1.01 8.54 7.77
C TYR A 12 -0.11 9.62 7.15
N SER A 13 0.53 9.30 6.02
CA SER A 13 1.45 10.19 5.30
C SER A 13 0.77 11.11 4.28
N ARG A 14 -0.55 11.02 4.08
CA ARG A 14 -1.33 11.78 3.08
C ARG A 14 -0.96 13.27 3.02
N SER A 15 -0.88 13.93 4.16
CA SER A 15 -0.62 15.37 4.25
C SER A 15 0.87 15.74 4.29
N SER A 16 1.76 14.76 4.07
CA SER A 16 3.20 14.99 4.04
C SER A 16 3.69 15.40 2.65
N ASP A 17 2.87 15.20 1.61
CA ASP A 17 3.21 15.41 0.20
C ASP A 17 4.50 14.67 -0.22
N LYS A 18 4.59 13.38 0.16
CA LYS A 18 5.77 12.53 -0.01
C LYS A 18 5.44 11.23 -0.74
N PRO A 19 6.42 10.61 -1.41
CA PRO A 19 6.21 9.37 -2.13
C PRO A 19 6.12 8.17 -1.18
N PHE A 20 5.66 7.04 -1.72
CA PHE A 20 5.52 5.77 -1.00
C PHE A 20 6.79 5.35 -0.25
N GLU A 21 7.95 5.41 -0.90
CA GLU A 21 9.23 4.99 -0.33
C GLU A 21 9.59 5.79 0.93
N TRP A 22 9.26 7.09 0.95
CA TRP A 22 9.46 7.91 2.15
C TRP A 22 8.56 7.46 3.30
N ALA A 23 7.28 7.13 3.02
CA ALA A 23 6.35 6.65 4.04
C ALA A 23 6.80 5.31 4.64
N VAL A 24 7.35 4.42 3.81
CA VAL A 24 7.94 3.14 4.24
C VAL A 24 9.13 3.36 5.19
N GLU A 25 10.10 4.17 4.77
CA GLU A 25 11.28 4.47 5.58
C GLU A 25 10.91 5.17 6.90
N HIS A 26 9.96 6.11 6.84
CA HIS A 26 9.49 6.83 8.01
C HIS A 26 8.73 5.92 8.98
N ALA A 27 7.89 5.01 8.49
CA ALA A 27 7.22 4.00 9.32
C ALA A 27 8.22 3.08 10.05
N ALA A 28 9.28 2.65 9.36
CA ALA A 28 10.35 1.86 9.96
C ALA A 28 11.11 2.67 11.03
N ALA A 29 11.42 3.95 10.76
CA ALA A 29 12.08 4.83 11.72
C ALA A 29 11.25 5.08 13.00
N MET A 30 9.91 5.07 12.88
CA MET A 30 8.99 5.12 14.04
C MET A 30 8.93 3.81 14.83
N GLY A 31 9.56 2.73 14.35
CA GLY A 31 9.64 1.44 15.05
C GLY A 31 8.53 0.45 14.71
N TYR A 32 7.71 0.72 13.69
CA TYR A 32 6.71 -0.25 13.24
C TYR A 32 7.37 -1.50 12.65
N LYS A 33 6.64 -2.62 12.70
CA LYS A 33 7.03 -3.90 12.09
C LYS A 33 6.08 -4.33 10.98
N TYR A 34 4.88 -3.77 10.95
CA TYR A 34 3.84 -4.07 9.99
C TYR A 34 3.38 -2.80 9.30
N ILE A 35 3.11 -2.89 8.00
CA ILE A 35 2.67 -1.76 7.19
C ILE A 35 1.54 -2.18 6.24
N GLU A 36 0.64 -1.26 5.94
CA GLU A 36 -0.40 -1.41 4.93
C GLU A 36 -0.23 -0.34 3.84
N PRO A 37 0.44 -0.68 2.72
CA PRO A 37 0.57 0.17 1.54
C PRO A 37 -0.78 0.44 0.90
N MET A 38 -0.97 1.68 0.43
CA MET A 38 -2.12 2.08 -0.36
C MET A 38 -1.80 1.97 -1.84
N VAL A 39 -2.65 1.29 -2.59
CA VAL A 39 -2.55 1.20 -4.05
C VAL A 39 -3.59 2.07 -4.73
N HIS A 40 -3.43 2.27 -6.04
CA HIS A 40 -4.46 2.87 -6.89
C HIS A 40 -4.51 2.18 -8.26
N PHE A 41 -5.65 2.30 -8.95
CA PHE A 41 -5.87 1.76 -10.28
C PHE A 41 -5.62 2.82 -11.35
N GLY A 42 -4.76 2.52 -12.32
CA GLY A 42 -4.36 3.47 -13.37
C GLY A 42 -3.15 4.32 -12.98
N ARG A 43 -3.06 5.53 -13.55
CA ARG A 43 -1.97 6.48 -13.33
C ARG A 43 -2.54 7.72 -12.63
N GLU A 44 -2.06 8.03 -11.44
CA GLU A 44 -2.48 9.20 -10.66
C GLU A 44 -1.36 10.25 -10.64
N LEU A 45 -1.68 11.49 -11.03
CA LEU A 45 -0.70 12.56 -11.28
C LEU A 45 0.20 12.84 -10.07
N MET A 46 -0.37 12.91 -8.86
CA MET A 46 0.36 13.29 -7.66
C MET A 46 1.32 12.17 -7.22
N SER A 47 0.91 10.91 -7.35
CA SER A 47 1.75 9.73 -7.14
C SER A 47 2.90 9.68 -8.15
N GLU A 48 2.62 9.88 -9.44
CA GLU A 48 3.63 9.90 -10.51
C GLU A 48 4.66 11.03 -10.31
N ALA A 49 4.21 12.16 -9.76
CA ALA A 49 5.07 13.29 -9.44
C ALA A 49 5.81 13.16 -8.08
N GLY A 50 5.57 12.08 -7.33
CA GLY A 50 6.23 11.82 -6.04
C GLY A 50 5.67 12.60 -4.85
N TYR A 51 4.46 13.15 -4.97
CA TYR A 51 3.77 13.90 -3.91
C TYR A 51 2.72 13.08 -3.17
N PHE A 52 2.50 11.82 -3.56
CA PHE A 52 1.47 10.99 -2.94
C PHE A 52 1.98 9.58 -2.67
N HIS A 53 1.62 9.03 -1.51
CA HIS A 53 2.16 7.77 -0.98
C HIS A 53 1.56 6.52 -1.62
N THR A 54 0.62 6.67 -2.55
CA THR A 54 -0.02 5.54 -3.22
C THR A 54 0.85 4.99 -4.34
N VAL A 55 0.72 3.69 -4.63
CA VAL A 55 1.45 3.04 -5.73
C VAL A 55 0.48 2.56 -6.81
N SER A 56 0.81 2.84 -8.06
CA SER A 56 0.03 2.34 -9.20
C SER A 56 0.15 0.83 -9.30
N MET A 57 -0.97 0.15 -9.46
CA MET A 57 -0.95 -1.29 -9.79
C MET A 57 -0.63 -1.58 -11.26
N PHE A 58 -0.32 -0.55 -12.06
CA PHE A 58 0.25 -0.74 -13.40
C PHE A 58 1.78 -0.80 -13.36
N ASP A 59 2.39 -0.48 -12.22
CA ASP A 59 3.81 -0.69 -11.98
C ASP A 59 4.08 -2.13 -11.54
N ASP A 60 5.36 -2.52 -11.53
CA ASP A 60 5.81 -3.79 -10.98
C ASP A 60 5.49 -3.86 -9.47
N PRO A 61 4.69 -4.84 -9.00
CA PRO A 61 4.33 -4.96 -7.60
C PRO A 61 5.56 -5.18 -6.68
N TYR A 62 6.69 -5.68 -7.22
CA TYR A 62 7.93 -5.78 -6.46
C TYR A 62 8.51 -4.43 -6.05
N ARG A 63 8.09 -3.31 -6.64
CA ARG A 63 8.41 -1.97 -6.11
C ARG A 63 7.94 -1.83 -4.66
N ILE A 64 6.72 -2.27 -4.36
CA ILE A 64 6.14 -2.25 -3.01
C ILE A 64 6.94 -3.19 -2.10
N LYS A 65 7.11 -4.44 -2.54
CA LYS A 65 7.78 -5.49 -1.78
C LYS A 65 9.21 -5.11 -1.42
N ASN A 66 10.00 -4.69 -2.40
CA ASN A 66 11.41 -4.39 -2.23
C ASN A 66 11.63 -3.20 -1.29
N ALA A 67 10.77 -2.18 -1.35
CA ALA A 67 10.84 -1.04 -0.44
C ALA A 67 10.58 -1.48 1.01
N CYS A 68 9.51 -2.26 1.25
CA CYS A 68 9.18 -2.76 2.58
C CYS A 68 10.25 -3.72 3.13
N ASP A 69 10.72 -4.67 2.31
CA ASP A 69 11.77 -5.63 2.70
C ASP A 69 13.07 -4.90 3.07
N LYS A 70 13.47 -3.90 2.28
CA LYS A 70 14.66 -3.07 2.55
C LYS A 70 14.54 -2.29 3.87
N ALA A 71 13.33 -1.84 4.21
CA ALA A 71 13.06 -1.14 5.46
C ALA A 71 12.81 -2.08 6.66
N GLY A 72 12.82 -3.40 6.45
CA GLY A 72 12.54 -4.38 7.51
C GLY A 72 11.10 -4.39 7.99
N LEU A 73 10.15 -4.05 7.10
CA LEU A 73 8.72 -4.02 7.36
C LEU A 73 8.01 -5.20 6.69
N THR A 74 7.07 -5.80 7.39
CA THR A 74 6.18 -6.84 6.86
C THR A 74 4.88 -6.21 6.35
N ILE A 75 4.48 -6.51 5.11
CA ILE A 75 3.21 -6.04 4.57
C ILE A 75 2.07 -6.85 5.20
N SER A 76 1.27 -6.24 6.07
CA SER A 76 0.16 -6.91 6.78
C SER A 76 -1.15 -6.87 6.00
N GLY A 77 -1.29 -5.93 5.08
CA GLY A 77 -2.47 -5.73 4.26
C GLY A 77 -2.13 -4.82 3.08
N LEU A 78 -3.00 -4.81 2.08
CA LEU A 78 -2.94 -3.91 0.93
C LEU A 78 -4.23 -3.09 0.91
N GLN A 79 -4.14 -1.78 1.07
CA GLN A 79 -5.29 -0.90 1.04
C GLN A 79 -5.68 -0.61 -0.41
N ALA A 80 -6.86 -1.07 -0.81
CA ALA A 80 -7.43 -0.94 -2.13
C ALA A 80 -8.85 -0.34 -2.10
N HIS A 81 -9.05 0.78 -1.37
CA HIS A 81 -10.37 1.35 -1.16
C HIS A 81 -11.05 1.86 -2.43
N GLY A 82 -12.26 1.38 -2.69
CA GLY A 82 -13.13 1.94 -3.71
C GLY A 82 -14.59 2.05 -3.30
N PRO A 83 -15.40 2.76 -4.09
CA PRO A 83 -16.81 2.98 -3.79
C PRO A 83 -17.62 1.68 -3.93
N LEU A 84 -18.11 1.15 -2.81
CA LEU A 84 -18.96 -0.06 -2.80
C LEU A 84 -20.23 0.12 -3.65
N GLY A 85 -20.77 1.33 -3.71
CA GLY A 85 -21.94 1.67 -4.54
C GLY A 85 -21.67 1.78 -6.04
N ARG A 86 -20.43 1.55 -6.50
CA ARG A 86 -20.02 1.57 -7.90
C ARG A 86 -19.17 0.33 -8.26
N PRO A 87 -19.73 -0.87 -8.19
CA PRO A 87 -19.02 -2.13 -8.46
C PRO A 87 -18.44 -2.19 -9.88
N GLU A 88 -19.02 -1.48 -10.84
CA GLU A 88 -18.52 -1.35 -12.22
C GLU A 88 -17.15 -0.64 -12.30
N VAL A 89 -16.86 0.26 -11.35
CA VAL A 89 -15.56 0.92 -11.23
C VAL A 89 -14.65 0.12 -10.29
N HIS A 90 -15.20 -0.37 -9.18
CA HIS A 90 -14.39 -0.98 -8.12
C HIS A 90 -14.02 -2.45 -8.38
N GLY A 91 -14.80 -3.19 -9.17
CA GLY A 91 -14.59 -4.63 -9.39
C GLY A 91 -13.26 -4.95 -10.08
N GLU A 92 -12.88 -4.20 -11.13
CA GLU A 92 -11.58 -4.36 -11.77
C GLU A 92 -10.44 -3.95 -10.84
N TYR A 93 -10.65 -2.89 -10.05
CA TYR A 93 -9.70 -2.44 -9.07
C TYR A 93 -9.40 -3.54 -8.02
N LEU A 94 -10.42 -4.13 -7.39
CA LEU A 94 -10.29 -5.23 -6.44
C LEU A 94 -9.59 -6.45 -7.04
N LYS A 95 -9.96 -6.85 -8.26
CA LYS A 95 -9.32 -8.00 -8.93
C LYS A 95 -7.82 -7.78 -9.14
N MET A 96 -7.42 -6.58 -9.54
CA MET A 96 -6.00 -6.25 -9.69
C MET A 96 -5.29 -6.17 -8.34
N ALA A 97 -5.92 -5.62 -7.31
CA ALA A 97 -5.35 -5.59 -5.96
C ALA A 97 -5.11 -7.00 -5.40
N ILE A 98 -6.04 -7.94 -5.63
CA ILE A 98 -5.88 -9.35 -5.26
C ILE A 98 -4.69 -9.99 -5.99
N ARG A 99 -4.49 -9.68 -7.29
CA ARG A 99 -3.34 -10.19 -8.05
C ARG A 99 -2.02 -9.64 -7.52
N VAL A 100 -1.95 -8.32 -7.28
CA VAL A 100 -0.78 -7.67 -6.68
C VAL A 100 -0.47 -8.27 -5.30
N ALA A 101 -1.48 -8.41 -4.44
CA ALA A 101 -1.35 -9.04 -3.13
C ALA A 101 -0.83 -10.48 -3.23
N GLY A 102 -1.36 -11.28 -4.16
CA GLY A 102 -0.90 -12.65 -4.41
C GLY A 102 0.56 -12.71 -4.85
N GLU A 103 0.98 -11.81 -5.73
CA GLU A 103 2.35 -11.77 -6.27
C GLU A 103 3.40 -11.44 -5.20
N ILE A 104 3.08 -10.52 -4.28
CA ILE A 104 4.03 -10.07 -3.24
C ILE A 104 3.76 -10.68 -1.84
N GLY A 105 2.84 -11.64 -1.76
CA GLY A 105 2.57 -12.42 -0.55
C GLY A 105 1.81 -11.67 0.55
N VAL A 106 0.94 -10.72 0.20
CA VAL A 106 0.12 -9.97 1.16
C VAL A 106 -1.11 -10.78 1.54
N PRO A 107 -1.42 -10.97 2.83
CA PRO A 107 -2.50 -11.85 3.25
C PRO A 107 -3.90 -11.24 3.16
N VAL A 108 -4.01 -9.91 3.08
CA VAL A 108 -5.30 -9.18 3.16
C VAL A 108 -5.32 -8.05 2.14
N VAL A 109 -6.47 -7.87 1.48
CA VAL A 109 -6.80 -6.66 0.70
C VAL A 109 -7.95 -5.96 1.42
N ASN A 110 -7.78 -4.68 1.74
CA ASN A 110 -8.71 -3.85 2.51
C ASN A 110 -9.37 -2.76 1.65
#